data_AF-A0A818MTA4-F1
#
_entry.id   AF-A0A818MTA4-F1
#
_cell.length_a   1.000
_cell.length_b   1.000
_cell.length_c   1.000
_cell.angle_alpha   90.00
_cell.angle_beta   90.00
_cell.angle_gamma   90.00
#
_symmetry.space_group_name_H-M   'P 1'
#
loop_
_entity.id
_entity.type
_entity.pdbx_description
1 polymer ?
#
loop_
_entity_poly.entity_id
_entity_poly.type
_entity_poly.pdbx_seq_one_letter_code
_entity_poly.pdbx_strand_id
1 'polypeptide(L)'
;MDMFDSYSEGKRNAIIEQMQNRPMTANFRIVLNHWPILTRTARFIKPFINELEPNIILKGDSHHFSIISYDRVNMINKFLAKEYLPQSIYSLDLNQKKFIYEISVPTCSYRMGVQRIGYVVLLLDSESKTAHLTILSTPRRYLALCLYLIYAILGLIFVILTSLFSRRNLIRLLMLSRLM
;
A
#
# COMPACT_ATOMS: atom_id res chain seq x y z
N MET A 1 -20.69 11.20 25.20
CA MET A 1 -19.23 11.33 25.07
C MET A 1 -18.73 9.91 24.94
N ASP A 2 -18.53 9.45 23.70
CA ASP A 2 -18.21 8.04 23.46
C ASP A 2 -16.82 7.73 24.01
N MET A 3 -16.61 6.51 24.49
CA MET A 3 -15.33 6.04 25.03
C MET A 3 -14.15 6.22 24.02
N PHE A 4 -14.47 6.29 22.73
CA PHE A 4 -13.52 6.65 21.66
C PHE A 4 -13.09 8.13 21.71
N ASP A 5 -13.97 9.06 22.09
CA ASP A 5 -13.67 10.49 22.15
C ASP A 5 -12.66 10.80 23.26
N SER A 6 -12.87 10.25 24.46
CA SER A 6 -11.99 10.43 25.63
C SER A 6 -10.60 9.78 25.43
N TYR A 7 -10.54 8.60 24.82
CA TYR A 7 -9.25 7.96 24.49
C TYR A 7 -8.51 8.69 23.36
N SER A 8 -9.24 9.36 22.46
CA SER A 8 -8.66 10.20 21.41
C SER A 8 -8.13 11.54 21.93
N GLU A 9 -8.79 12.15 22.93
CA GLU A 9 -8.39 13.46 23.47
C GLU A 9 -7.01 13.42 24.14
N GLY A 10 -6.72 12.40 24.95
CA GLY A 10 -5.40 12.26 25.58
C GLY A 10 -4.26 12.09 24.57
N LYS A 11 -4.47 11.28 23.52
CA LYS A 11 -3.49 11.12 22.42
C LYS A 11 -3.40 12.36 21.55
N ARG A 12 -4.52 13.06 21.33
CA ARG A 12 -4.58 14.31 20.57
C ARG A 12 -3.77 15.40 21.25
N ASN A 13 -3.92 15.56 22.56
CA ASN A 13 -3.16 16.55 23.34
C ASN A 13 -1.66 16.26 23.31
N ALA A 14 -1.25 14.99 23.41
CA ALA A 14 0.15 14.61 23.28
C ALA A 14 0.73 14.90 21.88
N ILE A 15 -0.05 14.72 20.81
CA ILE A 15 0.36 15.07 19.44
C ILE A 15 0.50 16.59 19.30
N ILE A 16 -0.45 17.36 19.83
CA ILE A 16 -0.43 18.82 19.79
C ILE A 16 0.80 19.35 20.54
N GLU A 17 1.06 18.83 21.73
CA GLU A 17 2.22 19.21 22.55
C GLU A 17 3.55 18.89 21.84
N GLN A 18 3.65 17.72 21.21
CA GLN A 18 4.80 17.39 20.36
C GLN A 18 4.94 18.31 19.14
N MET A 19 3.84 18.81 18.58
CA MET A 19 3.87 19.73 17.44
C MET A 19 4.21 21.17 17.83
N GLN A 20 3.70 21.65 18.97
CA GLN A 20 3.98 23.00 19.49
C GLN A 20 5.46 23.17 19.88
N ASN A 21 6.10 22.09 20.34
CA ASN A 21 7.51 22.09 20.71
C ASN A 21 8.47 21.88 19.52
N ARG A 22 7.95 21.69 18.29
CA ARG A 22 8.80 21.60 17.09
C ARG A 22 9.14 22.99 16.59
N PRO A 23 10.42 23.25 16.22
CA PRO A 23 10.78 24.51 15.61
C PRO A 23 9.97 24.72 14.32
N MET A 24 9.40 25.92 14.16
CA MET A 24 8.59 26.35 13.00
C MET A 24 9.36 26.36 11.66
N THR A 25 10.59 25.85 11.63
CA THR A 25 11.49 25.82 10.48
C THR A 25 11.21 24.65 9.52
N ALA A 26 10.31 23.73 9.86
CA ALA A 26 9.95 22.62 8.97
C ALA A 26 9.07 23.13 7.80
N ASN A 27 9.64 23.16 6.59
CA ASN A 27 8.97 23.61 5.36
C ASN A 27 7.75 22.74 4.96
N PHE A 28 7.67 21.50 5.46
CA PHE A 28 6.59 20.56 5.14
C PHE A 28 6.04 19.87 6.38
N ARG A 29 4.72 19.71 6.41
CA ARG A 29 4.00 18.91 7.42
C ARG A 29 3.42 17.67 6.76
N ILE A 30 3.95 16.52 7.16
CA ILE A 30 3.52 15.21 6.66
C ILE A 30 2.90 14.44 7.81
N VAL A 31 1.67 13.98 7.63
CA VAL A 31 0.95 13.18 8.61
C VAL A 31 0.87 11.73 8.11
N LEU A 32 1.20 10.79 8.98
CA LEU A 32 1.04 9.37 8.72
C LEU A 32 -0.23 8.90 9.43
N ASN A 33 -1.15 8.30 8.68
CA ASN A 33 -2.36 7.69 9.25
C ASN A 33 -2.68 6.39 8.54
N HIS A 34 -3.15 5.36 9.23
CA HIS A 34 -3.52 4.14 8.52
C HIS A 34 -4.79 4.32 7.67
N TRP A 35 -5.79 4.99 8.24
CA TRP A 35 -7.15 5.13 7.69
C TRP A 35 -7.32 6.36 6.79
N PRO A 36 -8.34 6.38 5.91
CA PRO A 36 -8.72 7.59 5.19
C PRO A 36 -9.19 8.70 6.14
N ILE A 37 -8.66 9.91 5.94
CA ILE A 37 -9.06 11.11 6.67
C ILE A 37 -9.90 12.00 5.77
N LEU A 38 -9.40 12.36 4.58
CA LEU A 38 -10.02 13.37 3.73
C LEU A 38 -11.38 12.95 3.17
N THR A 39 -11.69 11.66 3.12
CA THR A 39 -13.01 11.15 2.68
C THR A 39 -14.05 11.05 3.80
N ARG A 40 -13.70 11.39 5.05
CA ARG A 40 -14.66 11.43 6.17
C ARG A 40 -15.54 12.67 6.13
N THR A 41 -16.47 12.80 7.08
CA THR A 41 -17.34 13.98 7.14
C THR A 41 -16.57 15.22 7.59
N ALA A 42 -16.98 16.39 7.09
CA ALA A 42 -16.30 17.66 7.35
C ALA A 42 -16.17 18.02 8.84
N ARG A 43 -17.09 17.53 9.70
CA ARG A 43 -17.06 17.75 11.15
C ARG A 43 -15.83 17.13 11.81
N PHE A 44 -15.38 15.97 11.34
CA PHE A 44 -14.18 15.31 11.87
C PHE A 44 -12.90 15.86 11.25
N ILE A 45 -12.95 16.25 9.97
CA ILE A 45 -11.78 16.68 9.22
C ILE A 45 -11.34 18.10 9.62
N LYS A 46 -12.28 19.03 9.83
CA LYS A 46 -11.97 20.45 10.07
C LYS A 46 -11.03 20.67 11.27
N PRO A 47 -11.28 20.11 12.47
CA PRO A 47 -10.37 20.28 13.60
C PRO A 47 -8.96 19.79 13.28
N PHE A 48 -8.86 18.61 12.65
CA PHE A 48 -7.59 17.99 12.28
C PHE A 48 -6.80 18.84 11.27
N ILE A 49 -7.45 19.34 10.22
CA ILE A 49 -6.82 20.19 9.21
C ILE A 49 -6.35 21.52 9.79
N ASN A 50 -7.18 22.15 10.63
CA ASN A 50 -6.88 23.46 11.21
C ASN A 50 -5.75 23.38 12.24
N GLU A 51 -5.68 22.28 12.99
CA GLU A 51 -4.70 22.09 14.06
C GLU A 51 -3.34 21.65 13.53
N LEU A 52 -3.32 20.65 12.64
CA LEU A 52 -2.06 20.07 12.16
C LEU A 52 -1.51 20.80 10.93
N GLU A 53 -2.36 21.52 10.20
CA GLU A 53 -2.07 22.15 8.90
C GLU A 53 -1.24 21.26 7.95
N PRO A 54 -1.67 20.02 7.63
CA PRO A 54 -0.85 19.11 6.85
C PRO A 54 -0.73 19.55 5.38
N ASN A 55 0.46 19.36 4.79
CA ASN A 55 0.65 19.44 3.34
C ASN A 55 0.31 18.09 2.69
N ILE A 56 0.78 17.00 3.32
CA ILE A 56 0.63 15.63 2.83
C ILE A 56 0.12 14.73 3.96
N ILE A 57 -0.80 13.83 3.63
CA ILE A 57 -1.28 12.74 4.47
C ILE A 57 -0.95 11.43 3.76
N LEU A 58 -0.17 10.54 4.37
CA LEU A 58 0.11 9.21 3.85
C LEU A 58 -0.78 8.19 4.55
N LYS A 59 -1.42 7.29 3.78
CA LYS A 59 -2.26 6.21 4.30
C LYS A 59 -2.05 4.84 3.67
N GLY A 60 -2.51 3.77 4.32
CA GLY A 60 -2.23 2.39 3.89
C GLY A 60 -3.42 1.41 3.84
N ASP A 61 -4.59 1.78 4.37
CA ASP A 61 -5.76 0.90 4.52
C ASP A 61 -6.27 0.29 3.20
N SER A 62 -6.30 1.06 2.12
CA SER A 62 -6.94 0.62 0.87
C SER A 62 -6.15 -0.40 0.06
N HIS A 63 -4.90 -0.70 0.41
CA HIS A 63 -3.95 -1.57 -0.33
C HIS A 63 -3.67 -1.18 -1.80
N HIS A 64 -4.40 -0.20 -2.35
CA HIS A 64 -4.26 0.37 -3.68
C HIS A 64 -3.75 1.80 -3.62
N PHE A 65 -3.03 2.19 -4.68
CA PHE A 65 -2.56 3.55 -4.83
C PHE A 65 -3.66 4.51 -5.25
N SER A 66 -3.72 5.67 -4.62
CA SER A 66 -4.52 6.81 -5.09
C SER A 66 -4.00 8.12 -4.51
N ILE A 67 -4.28 9.21 -5.19
CA ILE A 67 -4.01 10.58 -4.71
C ILE A 67 -5.33 11.34 -4.71
N ILE A 68 -5.67 11.90 -3.55
CA ILE A 68 -6.81 12.80 -3.35
C ILE A 68 -6.25 14.17 -2.98
N SER A 69 -6.68 15.21 -3.68
CA SER A 69 -6.48 16.60 -3.27
C SER A 69 -7.73 17.13 -2.58
N TYR A 70 -7.56 17.72 -1.41
CA TYR A 70 -8.60 18.48 -0.72
C TYR A 70 -8.33 19.97 -0.84
N ASP A 71 -9.31 20.71 -1.35
CA ASP A 71 -9.30 22.18 -1.37
C ASP A 71 -9.83 22.71 -0.04
N ARG A 72 -8.98 23.38 0.74
CA ARG A 72 -9.35 23.95 2.04
C ARG A 72 -10.40 25.06 1.94
N VAL A 73 -10.41 25.80 0.82
CA VAL A 73 -11.32 26.94 0.62
C VAL A 73 -12.70 26.44 0.25
N ASN A 74 -12.77 25.56 -0.74
CA ASN A 74 -14.04 25.03 -1.24
C ASN A 74 -14.56 23.84 -0.42
N MET A 75 -13.70 23.24 0.41
CA MET A 75 -13.98 22.01 1.18
C MET A 75 -14.37 20.82 0.29
N ILE A 76 -13.78 20.75 -0.90
CA ILE A 76 -14.06 19.71 -1.91
C ILE A 76 -12.85 18.78 -2.04
N ASN A 77 -13.12 17.49 -2.13
CA ASN A 77 -12.14 16.47 -2.49
C ASN A 77 -12.17 16.17 -3.99
N LYS A 78 -11.00 16.01 -4.60
CA LYS A 78 -10.85 15.57 -5.99
C LYS A 78 -9.81 14.47 -6.08
N PHE A 79 -10.12 13.41 -6.84
CA PHE A 79 -9.13 12.40 -7.18
C PHE A 79 -8.20 12.93 -8.27
N LEU A 80 -6.89 12.97 -7.99
CA LEU A 80 -5.86 13.27 -8.96
C LEU A 80 -5.36 12.00 -9.64
N ALA A 81 -5.31 10.90 -8.91
CA ALA A 81 -5.01 9.57 -9.43
C ALA A 81 -5.81 8.52 -8.67
N LYS A 82 -6.44 7.58 -9.38
CA LYS A 82 -7.16 6.45 -8.77
C LYS A 82 -6.39 5.14 -8.82
N GLU A 83 -5.39 5.06 -9.68
CA GLU A 83 -4.49 3.92 -9.82
C GLU A 83 -3.10 4.42 -10.22
N TYR A 84 -2.09 3.59 -9.95
CA TYR A 84 -0.72 3.87 -10.37
C TYR A 84 -0.48 3.37 -11.79
N LEU A 85 0.04 4.26 -12.63
CA LEU A 85 0.55 3.96 -13.96
C LEU A 85 2.05 3.68 -13.89
N PRO A 86 2.57 2.58 -14.48
CA PRO A 86 4.00 2.31 -14.53
C PRO A 86 4.80 3.52 -15.01
N GLN A 87 5.90 3.83 -14.34
CA GLN A 87 6.81 4.94 -14.67
C GLN A 87 6.20 6.36 -14.56
N SER A 88 5.01 6.49 -13.98
CA SER A 88 4.45 7.81 -13.69
C SER A 88 5.21 8.50 -12.55
N ILE A 89 5.43 9.80 -12.73
CA ILE A 89 5.89 10.74 -11.71
C ILE A 89 4.76 11.74 -11.50
N TYR A 90 4.29 11.84 -10.27
CA TYR A 90 3.25 12.80 -9.88
C TYR A 90 3.91 13.97 -9.17
N SER A 91 3.71 15.17 -9.70
CA SER A 91 4.19 16.42 -9.09
C SER A 91 3.05 17.07 -8.32
N LEU A 92 3.28 17.38 -7.05
CA LEU A 92 2.33 18.00 -6.13
C LEU A 92 2.88 19.37 -5.72
N ASP A 93 2.05 20.41 -5.83
CA ASP A 93 2.40 21.76 -5.42
C ASP A 93 2.06 21.95 -3.94
N LEU A 94 3.09 22.04 -3.08
CA LEU A 94 2.92 22.22 -1.64
C LEU A 94 3.00 23.70 -1.23
N ASN A 95 3.28 24.62 -2.16
CA ASN A 95 3.42 26.04 -1.89
C ASN A 95 2.08 26.68 -1.56
N GLN A 96 1.02 26.21 -2.21
CA GLN A 96 -0.34 26.68 -1.98
C GLN A 96 -0.91 25.97 -0.75
N LYS A 97 -0.91 26.65 0.42
CA LYS A 97 -1.65 26.21 1.62
C LYS A 97 -3.13 25.88 1.35
N LYS A 98 -3.64 26.22 0.17
CA LYS A 98 -4.96 25.87 -0.36
C LYS A 98 -5.21 24.37 -0.45
N PHE A 99 -4.22 23.55 -0.81
CA PHE A 99 -4.44 22.12 -1.04
C PHE A 99 -3.76 21.24 0.00
N ILE A 100 -4.41 20.11 0.29
CA ILE A 100 -3.86 19.00 1.08
C ILE A 100 -3.92 17.75 0.22
N TYR A 101 -2.85 16.99 0.18
CA TYR A 101 -2.79 15.75 -0.59
C TYR A 101 -2.86 14.54 0.34
N GLU A 102 -3.88 13.71 0.21
CA GLU A 102 -3.92 12.37 0.81
C GLU A 102 -3.48 11.34 -0.22
N ILE A 103 -2.42 10.62 0.11
CA ILE A 103 -1.77 9.63 -0.75
C ILE A 103 -1.99 8.26 -0.12
N SER A 104 -2.73 7.41 -0.81
CA SER A 104 -2.84 6.00 -0.46
C SER A 104 -1.60 5.27 -0.98
N VAL A 105 -0.80 4.76 -0.05
CA VAL A 105 0.38 3.95 -0.32
C VAL A 105 -0.11 2.53 -0.65
N PRO A 106 0.27 1.96 -1.81
CA PRO A 106 -0.02 0.57 -2.11
C PRO A 106 0.68 -0.35 -1.11
N THR A 107 0.12 -1.53 -0.88
CA THR A 107 0.80 -2.50 -0.02
C THR A 107 2.08 -3.03 -0.69
N CYS A 108 3.09 -3.30 0.12
CA CYS A 108 4.31 -4.02 -0.31
C CYS A 108 4.16 -5.55 -0.13
N SER A 109 3.05 -6.00 0.45
CA SER A 109 2.83 -7.41 0.80
C SER A 109 1.89 -8.09 -0.19
N TYR A 110 2.39 -9.13 -0.84
CA TYR A 110 1.57 -10.02 -1.68
C TYR A 110 0.51 -10.80 -0.89
N ARG A 111 0.61 -10.86 0.45
CA ARG A 111 -0.38 -11.55 1.29
C ARG A 111 -1.74 -10.85 1.32
N MET A 112 -1.80 -9.61 0.84
CA MET A 112 -3.01 -8.79 0.82
C MET A 112 -3.92 -9.01 -0.40
N GLY A 113 -3.62 -9.98 -1.27
CA GLY A 113 -4.52 -10.33 -2.36
C GLY A 113 -4.52 -9.38 -3.57
N VAL A 114 -3.68 -8.33 -3.57
CA VAL A 114 -3.66 -7.32 -4.62
C VAL A 114 -2.52 -7.53 -5.61
N GLN A 115 -2.83 -7.42 -6.91
CA GLN A 115 -1.86 -7.70 -7.98
C GLN A 115 -0.74 -6.66 -8.08
N ARG A 116 -1.05 -5.39 -7.81
CA ARG A 116 -0.12 -4.26 -7.93
C ARG A 116 0.39 -3.90 -6.54
N ILE A 117 1.62 -4.28 -6.26
CA ILE A 117 2.32 -4.02 -5.01
C ILE A 117 3.60 -3.24 -5.27
N GLY A 118 3.97 -2.36 -4.34
CA GLY A 118 5.11 -1.48 -4.54
C GLY A 118 5.47 -0.64 -3.33
N TYR A 119 6.51 0.15 -3.49
CA TYR A 119 6.94 1.14 -2.51
C TYR A 119 6.74 2.54 -3.07
N VAL A 120 6.22 3.45 -2.26
CA VAL A 120 6.15 4.86 -2.63
C VAL A 120 7.48 5.51 -2.34
N VAL A 121 7.99 6.24 -3.33
CA VAL A 121 9.12 7.16 -3.18
C VAL A 121 8.56 8.56 -3.26
N LEU A 122 8.78 9.32 -2.19
CA LEU A 122 8.37 10.71 -2.07
C LEU A 122 9.63 11.56 -1.95
N LEU A 123 9.87 12.39 -2.96
CA LEU A 123 10.93 13.39 -2.98
C LEU A 123 10.31 14.74 -2.65
N LEU A 124 10.90 15.46 -1.69
CA LEU A 124 10.44 16.77 -1.24
C LEU A 124 11.49 17.80 -1.58
N ASP A 125 11.10 18.82 -2.34
CA ASP A 125 11.96 19.95 -2.67
C ASP A 125 11.53 21.17 -1.84
N SER A 126 12.35 21.49 -0.83
CA SER A 126 12.11 22.61 0.08
C SER A 126 12.17 23.98 -0.59
N GLU A 127 12.96 24.14 -1.64
CA GLU A 127 13.15 25.43 -2.31
C GLU A 127 11.97 25.74 -3.22
N SER A 128 11.62 24.79 -4.10
CA SER A 128 10.47 24.94 -5.00
C SER A 128 9.13 24.68 -4.31
N LYS A 129 9.15 24.16 -3.08
CA LYS A 129 7.96 23.72 -2.31
C LYS A 129 7.10 22.74 -3.12
N THR A 130 7.75 21.83 -3.82
CA THR A 130 7.08 20.78 -4.58
C THR A 130 7.39 19.40 -3.99
N ALA A 131 6.50 18.45 -4.23
CA ALA A 131 6.75 17.05 -3.97
C ALA A 131 6.62 16.25 -5.25
N HIS A 132 7.60 15.39 -5.51
CA HIS A 132 7.57 14.43 -6.59
C HIS A 132 7.36 13.04 -6.00
N LEU A 133 6.34 12.36 -6.51
CA LEU A 133 5.98 11.02 -6.08
C LEU A 133 6.10 10.05 -7.23
N THR A 134 6.70 8.90 -6.96
CA THR A 134 6.65 7.75 -7.86
C THR A 134 6.49 6.46 -7.06
N ILE A 135 6.16 5.38 -7.75
CA ILE A 135 6.02 4.05 -7.14
C ILE A 135 7.01 3.11 -7.77
N LEU A 136 7.84 2.52 -6.92
CA LEU A 136 8.68 1.39 -7.26
C LEU A 136 7.82 0.13 -7.25
N SER A 137 7.30 -0.22 -8.43
CA SER A 137 6.51 -1.43 -8.60
C SER A 137 7.40 -2.66 -8.40
N THR A 138 6.93 -3.59 -7.57
CA THR A 138 7.58 -4.89 -7.42
C THR A 138 7.03 -5.88 -8.47
N PRO A 139 7.82 -6.89 -8.87
CA PRO A 139 7.39 -7.85 -9.87
C PRO A 139 6.15 -8.62 -9.42
N ARG A 140 5.31 -9.01 -10.40
CA ARG A 140 4.05 -9.72 -10.17
C ARG A 140 4.30 -11.15 -9.65
N ARG A 141 4.40 -11.30 -8.34
CA ARG A 141 4.65 -12.59 -7.66
C ARG A 141 3.59 -13.65 -7.93
N TYR A 142 2.35 -13.26 -8.25
CA TYR A 142 1.28 -14.19 -8.59
C TYR A 142 1.59 -15.04 -9.83
N LEU A 143 2.25 -14.47 -10.84
CA LEU A 143 2.65 -15.23 -12.03
C LEU A 143 3.70 -16.29 -11.69
N ALA A 144 4.69 -15.93 -10.87
CA ALA A 144 5.69 -16.88 -10.39
C ALA A 144 5.06 -18.00 -9.54
N LEU A 145 4.09 -17.66 -8.68
CA LEU A 145 3.37 -18.64 -7.87
C LEU A 145 2.55 -19.62 -8.74
N CYS A 146 1.88 -19.13 -9.78
CA CYS A 146 1.19 -19.98 -10.75
C CYS A 146 2.16 -20.92 -11.47
N LEU A 147 3.33 -20.42 -11.90
CA LEU A 147 4.36 -21.25 -12.53
C LEU A 147 4.88 -22.33 -11.57
N TYR A 148 5.16 -21.98 -10.31
CA TYR A 148 5.57 -22.96 -9.29
C TYR A 148 4.52 -24.05 -9.09
N LEU A 149 3.23 -23.70 -9.07
CA LEU A 149 2.16 -24.67 -8.95
C LEU A 149 2.13 -25.62 -10.17
N ILE A 150 2.30 -25.09 -11.38
CA ILE A 150 2.38 -25.90 -12.61
C ILE A 150 3.57 -26.87 -12.53
N TYR A 151 4.75 -26.40 -12.16
CA TYR A 151 5.93 -27.26 -12.02
C TYR A 151 5.75 -28.33 -10.94
N ALA A 152 5.11 -28.00 -9.82
CA ALA A 152 4.80 -28.95 -8.76
C ALA A 152 3.85 -30.05 -9.24
N ILE A 153 2.81 -29.69 -10.00
CA ILE A 153 1.85 -30.65 -10.59
C ILE A 153 2.56 -31.56 -11.61
N LEU A 154 3.38 -31.00 -12.50
CA LEU A 154 4.14 -31.79 -13.48
C LEU A 154 5.12 -32.75 -12.81
N GLY A 155 5.83 -32.29 -11.77
CA GLY A 155 6.71 -33.14 -10.97
C GLY A 155 5.95 -34.28 -10.28
N LEU A 156 4.77 -33.99 -9.71
CA LEU A 156 3.92 -34.99 -9.08
C LEU A 156 3.42 -36.04 -10.10
N ILE A 157 2.99 -35.60 -11.29
CA ILE A 157 2.61 -36.51 -12.39
C ILE A 157 3.79 -37.40 -12.78
N PHE A 158 4.99 -36.83 -12.93
CA PHE A 158 6.19 -37.58 -13.28
C PHE A 158 6.54 -38.66 -12.24
N VAL A 159 6.46 -38.33 -10.95
CA VAL A 159 6.68 -39.29 -9.85
C VAL A 159 5.62 -40.39 -9.86
N ILE A 160 4.36 -40.07 -10.11
CA ILE A 160 3.29 -41.06 -10.22
C ILE A 160 3.56 -42.01 -11.40
N LEU A 161 3.85 -41.48 -12.59
CA LEU A 161 4.11 -42.30 -13.79
C LEU A 161 5.31 -43.23 -13.61
N THR A 162 6.42 -42.73 -13.08
CA THR A 162 7.63 -43.53 -12.83
C THR A 162 7.42 -44.61 -11.76
N SER A 163 6.67 -44.31 -10.70
CA SER A 163 6.32 -45.30 -9.67
C SER A 163 5.39 -46.41 -10.21
N LEU A 164 4.41 -46.06 -11.05
CA LEU A 164 3.52 -47.02 -11.70
C LEU A 164 4.30 -47.91 -12.69
N PHE A 165 5.21 -47.34 -13.47
CA PHE A 165 6.06 -48.09 -14.40
C PHE A 165 7.00 -49.05 -13.66
N SER A 166 7.65 -48.59 -12.59
CA SER A 166 8.54 -49.42 -11.77
C SER A 166 7.79 -50.57 -11.10
N ARG A 167 6.59 -50.32 -10.56
CA ARG A 167 5.72 -51.38 -10.01
C ARG A 167 5.30 -52.40 -11.06
N ARG A 168 4.92 -51.95 -12.27
CA ARG A 168 4.57 -52.85 -13.38
C ARG A 168 5.73 -53.73 -13.81
N ASN A 169 6.95 -53.19 -13.88
CA ASN A 169 8.13 -53.97 -14.23
C ASN A 169 8.51 -54.97 -13.14
N LEU A 170 8.39 -54.60 -11.86
CA LEU A 170 8.61 -55.53 -10.74
C LEU A 170 7.63 -56.70 -10.75
N ILE A 171 6.34 -56.43 -10.98
CA ILE A 171 5.30 -57.47 -11.08
C ILE A 171 5.59 -58.43 -12.25
N ARG A 172 6.02 -57.89 -13.41
CA ARG A 172 6.41 -58.71 -14.57
C ARG A 172 7.60 -59.63 -14.28
N LEU A 173 8.63 -59.12 -13.61
CA LEU A 173 9.80 -59.91 -13.20
C LEU A 173 9.42 -61.05 -12.23
N LEU A 174 8.58 -60.76 -11.23
CA LEU A 174 8.10 -61.77 -10.28
C LEU A 174 7.27 -62.86 -10.97
N MET A 175 6.43 -62.51 -11.94
CA MET A 175 5.63 -63.47 -12.71
C MET A 175 6.53 -64.39 -13.58
N LEU A 176 7.56 -63.86 -14.22
CA LEU A 176 8.50 -64.65 -15.03
C LEU A 176 9.33 -65.62 -14.17
N SER A 177 9.76 -65.20 -12.98
CA SER A 177 10.51 -66.06 -12.05
C SER A 177 9.72 -67.24 -11.47
N ARG A 178 8.38 -67.22 -11.53
CA ARG A 178 7.52 -68.33 -11.10
C ARG A 178 7.21 -69.34 -12.21
N LEU A 179 7.56 -69.03 -13.46
CA LEU A 179 7.29 -69.86 -14.63
C LEU A 179 8.51 -70.66 -15.11
N MET A 180 9.70 -70.37 -14.57
CA MET A 180 10.94 -71.18 -14.72
C MET A 180 11.13 -72.07 -13.50
#